data_AF-A0A645B577-F1
#
_entry.id   AF-A0A645B577-F1
#
_cell.length_a   1.000
_cell.length_b   1.000
_cell.length_c   1.000
_cell.angle_alpha   90.00
_cell.angle_beta   90.00
_cell.angle_gamma   90.00
#
_symmetry.space_group_name_H-M   'P 1'
#
loop_
_entity.id
_entity.type
_entity.pdbx_description
1 polymer ?
#
loop_
_entity_poly.entity_id
_entity_poly.type
_entity_poly.pdbx_seq_one_letter_code
_entity_poly.pdbx_strand_id
1 'polypeptide(L)' 'MDKQLLVIAMGKLNHREKEIVELRFGLNGFQEKTQKEVADMLGISQSYISRLEKRIIKRLKKEINKML' A
#
# COMPACT_ATOMS: atom_id res chain seq x y z
N MET A 1 6.55 5.55 -8.32
CA MET A 1 6.62 4.15 -7.86
C MET A 1 6.02 3.29 -8.96
N ASP A 2 6.69 2.22 -9.37
CA ASP A 2 6.18 1.37 -10.45
C ASP A 2 4.91 0.64 -9.98
N LYS A 3 3.79 0.86 -10.67
CA LYS A 3 2.49 0.27 -10.35
C LYS A 3 2.52 -1.26 -10.52
N GLN A 4 3.34 -1.81 -11.41
CA GLN A 4 3.45 -3.26 -11.61
C GLN A 4 4.07 -3.95 -10.39
N LEU A 5 5.15 -3.36 -9.85
CA LEU A 5 5.78 -3.86 -8.63
C LEU A 5 4.81 -3.81 -7.44
N LEU A 6 4.03 -2.74 -7.33
CA LEU A 6 3.02 -2.61 -6.28
C LEU A 6 1.96 -3.72 -6.33
N VAL A 7 1.47 -4.08 -7.54
CA VAL A 7 0.52 -5.19 -7.74
C VAL A 7 1.09 -6.52 -7.22
N ILE A 8 2.37 -6.80 -7.46
CA ILE A 8 3.03 -8.01 -6.94
C ILE A 8 3.02 -8.02 -5.40
N ALA A 9 3.36 -6.90 -4.76
CA ALA A 9 3.32 -6.81 -3.30
C ALA A 9 1.90 -6.88 -2.71
N MET A 10 0.89 -6.46 -3.47
CA MET A 10 -0.53 -6.52 -3.09
C MET A 10 -1.09 -7.95 -3.06
N GLY A 11 -0.47 -8.91 -3.75
CA GLY A 11 -0.94 -10.31 -3.78
C GLY A 11 -0.98 -11.00 -2.40
N LYS A 12 -0.28 -10.46 -1.40
CA LYS A 12 -0.23 -10.95 -0.01
C LYS A 12 -0.94 -10.03 0.99
N LEU A 13 -1.76 -9.10 0.52
CA LEU A 13 -2.55 -8.20 1.36
C LEU A 13 -3.98 -8.74 1.53
N ASN A 14 -4.54 -8.56 2.72
CA ASN A 14 -5.97 -8.82 2.93
C ASN A 14 -6.82 -7.71 2.29
N HIS A 15 -8.14 -7.87 2.29
CA HIS A 15 -9.05 -6.91 1.66
C HIS A 15 -8.90 -5.48 2.21
N ARG A 16 -8.80 -5.33 3.53
CA ARG A 16 -8.64 -4.02 4.19
C ARG A 16 -7.31 -3.36 3.84
N GLU A 17 -6.24 -4.14 3.78
CA GLU A 17 -4.92 -3.64 3.41
C GLU A 17 -4.86 -3.25 1.93
N LYS A 18 -5.57 -3.97 1.05
CA LYS A 18 -5.72 -3.59 -0.37
C LYS A 18 -6.45 -2.27 -0.52
N GLU A 19 -7.59 -2.11 0.15
CA GLU A 19 -8.36 -0.86 0.17
C GLU A 19 -7.48 0.34 0.58
N ILE A 20 -6.69 0.19 1.65
CA ILE A 20 -5.76 1.25 2.09
C ILE A 20 -4.74 1.59 1.01
N VAL A 21 -4.15 0.59 0.36
CA VAL A 21 -3.14 0.78 -0.69
C VAL A 21 -3.75 1.43 -1.93
N GLU A 22 -4.96 1.02 -2.30
CA GLU A 22 -5.67 1.58 -3.45
C GLU A 22 -5.96 3.08 -3.25
N LEU A 23 -6.42 3.47 -2.06
CA LEU A 23 -6.60 4.88 -1.69
C LEU A 23 -5.27 5.63 -1.60
N ARG A 24 -4.23 5.01 -1.01
CA ARG A 24 -2.92 5.67 -0.80
C ARG A 24 -2.16 5.92 -2.09
N PHE A 25 -2.37 5.12 -3.13
CA PHE A 25 -1.61 5.22 -4.38
C PHE A 25 -2.47 5.50 -5.61
N GLY A 26 -3.75 5.85 -5.40
CA GLY A 26 -4.67 6.18 -6.48
C GLY A 26 -4.82 5.05 -7.50
N LEU A 27 -5.07 3.84 -7.02
CA LEU A 27 -5.33 2.66 -7.85
C LEU A 27 -6.84 2.50 -8.08
N ASN A 28 -7.25 1.65 -9.02
CA ASN A 28 -8.66 1.33 -9.26
C ASN A 28 -9.58 2.56 -9.45
N GLY A 29 -9.06 3.64 -10.03
CA GLY A 29 -9.81 4.88 -10.26
C GLY A 29 -9.91 5.82 -9.06
N PHE A 30 -9.31 5.46 -7.91
CA PHE A 30 -9.18 6.38 -6.79
C PHE A 30 -8.13 7.46 -7.08
N GLN A 31 -8.32 8.63 -6.49
CA GLN A 31 -7.26 9.63 -6.37
C GLN A 31 -6.32 9.26 -5.22
N GLU A 32 -5.05 9.57 -5.38
CA GLU A 32 -4.06 9.43 -4.31
C GLU A 32 -4.46 10.31 -3.11
N LYS A 33 -4.43 9.71 -1.92
CA LYS A 33 -4.73 10.37 -0.64
C LYS A 33 -3.60 10.15 0.32
N THR A 34 -3.26 11.13 1.16
CA THR A 34 -2.24 11.04 2.21
C THR A 34 -2.57 9.97 3.27
N GLN A 35 -1.58 9.58 4.09
CA GLN A 35 -1.82 8.65 5.21
C GLN A 35 -2.87 9.19 6.18
N LYS A 36 -2.88 10.50 6.44
CA LYS A 36 -3.86 11.13 7.34
C LYS A 36 -5.26 11.06 6.75
N GLU A 37 -5.43 11.43 5.49
CA GLU A 37 -6.74 11.39 4.83
C GLU A 37 -7.32 9.97 4.79
N VAL A 38 -6.50 8.95 4.50
CA VAL A 38 -6.96 7.56 4.51
C VAL A 38 -7.27 7.08 5.93
N ALA A 39 -6.48 7.49 6.93
CA ALA A 39 -6.75 7.20 8.33
C ALA A 39 -8.10 7.77 8.79
N ASP A 40 -8.33 9.05 8.48
CA ASP A 40 -9.55 9.77 8.81
C ASP A 40 -10.77 9.13 8.12
N MET A 41 -10.66 8.80 6.83
CA MET A 41 -11.73 8.13 6.06
C MET A 41 -12.10 6.75 6.61
N LEU A 42 -11.09 5.99 7.04
CA LEU A 42 -11.27 4.59 7.44
C LEU A 42 -11.46 4.41 8.94
N GLY A 43 -11.42 5.48 9.73
CA GLY A 43 -11.56 5.45 11.18
C GLY A 43 -10.43 4.68 11.88
N ILE A 44 -9.21 4.75 11.35
CA ILE A 44 -8.04 4.03 11.88
C ILE A 44 -6.87 4.99 12.16
N SER A 45 -5.91 4.56 12.97
CA SER A 45 -4.71 5.37 13.20
C SER A 45 -3.82 5.49 11.95
N GLN A 46 -3.29 6.69 11.69
CA GLN A 46 -2.25 6.90 10.67
C GLN A 46 -1.06 5.96 10.84
N SER A 47 -0.70 5.66 12.09
CA SER A 47 0.38 4.72 12.43
C SER A 47 0.15 3.31 11.86
N TYR A 48 -1.09 2.85 11.76
CA TYR A 48 -1.39 1.57 11.10
C TYR A 48 -1.02 1.59 9.62
N ILE A 49 -1.38 2.66 8.91
CA ILE A 49 -1.07 2.86 7.50
C ILE A 49 0.44 2.95 7.27
N SER A 50 1.16 3.71 8.12
CA SER A 50 2.62 3.80 8.08
C SER A 50 3.29 2.42 8.22
N ARG A 51 2.81 1.57 9.13
CA ARG A 51 3.32 0.19 9.28
C ARG A 51 3.04 -0.66 8.05
N LEU A 52 1.84 -0.55 7.47
CA LEU A 52 1.46 -1.27 6.25
C LEU A 52 2.38 -0.90 5.09
N GLU A 53 2.60 0.39 4.83
CA GLU A 53 3.49 0.87 3.76
C GLU A 53 4.92 0.35 3.95
N LYS A 54 5.47 0.43 5.17
CA LYS A 54 6.81 -0.11 5.46
C LYS A 54 6.91 -1.61 5.14
N ARG A 55 5.88 -2.39 5.46
CA ARG A 55 5.84 -3.83 5.15
C ARG A 55 5.76 -4.09 3.65
N ILE A 56 4.99 -3.30 2.90
CA ILE A 56 4.91 -3.38 1.44
C ILE A 56 6.28 -3.07 0.81
N ILE A 57 6.92 -1.96 1.20
CA ILE A 57 8.25 -1.58 0.73
C ILE A 57 9.27 -2.69 1.02
N LYS A 58 9.23 -3.28 2.22
CA LYS A 58 10.11 -4.40 2.57
C LYS A 58 9.90 -5.63 1.68
N ARG A 59 8.66 -5.92 1.26
CA ARG A 59 8.36 -7.01 0.32
C ARG A 59 8.87 -6.67 -1.08
N LEU A 60 8.62 -5.46 -1.57
CA LEU A 60 9.10 -5.00 -2.87
C LEU A 60 10.62 -5.14 -2.99
N LYS A 61 11.36 -4.67 -1.98
CA LYS A 61 12.83 -4.81 -1.94
C LYS A 61 13.28 -6.27 -2.00
N LYS A 62 12.56 -7.18 -1.34
CA LYS A 62 12.88 -8.62 -1.39
C LYS A 62 12.63 -9.22 -2.77
N GLU A 63 11.55 -8.85 -3.46
CA GLU A 63 11.28 -9.36 -4.80
C GLU A 63 12.26 -8.81 -5.83
N ILE A 64 12.62 -7.52 -5.76
CA ILE A 64 13.66 -6.93 -6.60
C ILE A 64 14.99 -7.68 -6.42
N ASN A 65 15.39 -7.95 -5.18
CA ASN A 65 16.63 -8.68 -4.89
C ASN A 65 16.63 -10.14 -5.37
N LYS A 66 15.48 -10.75 -5.68
CA LYS A 66 15.43 -12.12 -6.26
C LYS A 66 15.54 -12.12 -7.78
N MET A 67 15.29 -10.97 -8.42
CA MET A 67 15.38 -10.80 -9.87
C MET A 67 16.79 -10.40 -10.33
N LEU A 68 17.65 -10.04 -9.39
CA LEU A 68 19.09 -9.80 -9.55
C LEU A 68 19.86 -11.07 -9.18
#